data_AF-W9VHL2-F1
#
_entry.id   AF-W9VHL2-F1
#
_cell.length_a   1.000
_cell.length_b   1.000
_cell.length_c   1.000
_cell.angle_alpha   90.00
_cell.angle_beta   90.00
_cell.angle_gamma   90.00
#
_symmetry.space_group_name_H-M   'P 1'
#
loop_
_entity.id
_entity.type
_entity.pdbx_description
1 polymer ?
#
loop_
_entity_poly.entity_id
_entity_poly.type
_entity_poly.pdbx_seq_one_letter_code
_entity_poly.pdbx_strand_id
1 'polypeptide(L)' 'MLVALTVLPVDATLVVNAGRQHLKLKGEDLQHYQGERGRRGNKLPRGYQRVDSLMVIQDASDKESESSSE' A
#
# COMPACT_ATOMS: atom_id res chain seq x y z
N MET A 1 15.56 5.65 11.49
CA MET A 1 14.42 6.39 12.06
C MET A 1 13.17 5.99 11.29
N LEU A 2 12.09 5.66 12.00
CA LEU A 2 10.78 5.41 11.39
C LEU A 2 10.17 6.77 10.99
N VAL A 3 9.61 6.87 9.78
CA VAL A 3 9.05 8.13 9.26
C VAL A 3 7.53 8.17 9.38
N ALA A 4 6.86 7.06 9.04
CA ALA A 4 5.41 6.92 9.12
C ALA A 4 5.03 5.45 9.32
N LEU A 5 3.84 5.21 9.86
CA LEU A 5 3.24 3.89 10.05
C LEU A 5 1.74 4.02 9.80
N THR A 6 1.15 3.03 9.15
CA THR A 6 -0.30 2.90 9.00
C THR A 6 -0.70 1.43 8.99
N VAL A 7 -1.95 1.16 9.30
CA VAL A 7 -2.57 -0.17 9.20
C VAL A 7 -3.49 -0.16 8.00
N LEU A 8 -3.47 -1.23 7.21
CA LEU A 8 -4.25 -1.36 5.99
C LEU A 8 -4.97 -2.72 5.97
N PRO A 9 -6.20 -2.79 5.46
CA PRO A 9 -6.81 -4.06 5.09
C PRO A 9 -6.05 -4.71 3.92
N VAL A 10 -6.28 -6.02 3.71
CA VAL A 10 -5.54 -6.86 2.76
C VAL A 10 -5.62 -6.32 1.32
N ASP A 11 -6.78 -5.79 0.92
CA ASP A 11 -7.03 -5.35 -0.47
C ASP A 11 -7.04 -3.82 -0.64
N ALA A 12 -6.60 -3.07 0.37
CA ALA A 12 -6.56 -1.62 0.27
C ALA A 12 -5.39 -1.12 -0.59
N THR A 13 -5.61 0.03 -1.20
CA THR A 13 -4.57 0.78 -1.90
C THR A 13 -3.90 1.76 -0.92
N LEU A 14 -2.57 1.65 -0.78
CA LEU A 14 -1.76 2.62 -0.03
C LEU A 14 -1.32 3.75 -0.94
N VAL A 15 -1.58 4.99 -0.55
CA VAL A 15 -1.06 6.19 -1.21
C VAL A 15 -0.01 6.85 -0.35
N VAL A 16 1.20 6.97 -0.88
CA VAL A 16 2.33 7.66 -0.26
C VAL A 16 2.48 9.03 -0.89
N ASN A 17 2.28 10.09 -0.10
CA ASN A 17 2.48 11.46 -0.56
C ASN A 17 3.91 11.90 -0.26
N ALA A 18 4.61 12.38 -1.28
CA ALA A 18 5.98 12.86 -1.23
C ALA A 18 6.08 14.20 -1.99
N GLY A 19 5.89 15.29 -1.27
CA GLY A 19 5.83 16.66 -1.78
C GLY A 19 4.68 16.82 -2.79
N ARG A 20 5.04 16.99 -4.05
CA ARG A 20 4.09 17.14 -5.17
C ARG A 20 3.74 15.81 -5.84
N GLN A 21 4.43 14.74 -5.49
CA GLN A 21 4.24 13.42 -6.09
C GLN A 21 3.44 12.52 -5.14
N HIS A 22 2.66 11.61 -5.73
CA HIS A 22 1.93 10.59 -4.99
C HIS A 22 2.21 9.24 -5.62
N LEU A 23 2.59 8.26 -4.81
CA LEU A 23 2.76 6.87 -5.22
C LEU A 23 1.55 6.08 -4.73
N LYS A 24 0.84 5.42 -5.65
CA LYS A 24 -0.22 4.48 -5.31
C LYS A 24 0.35 3.07 -5.39
N LEU A 25 0.21 2.32 -4.31
CA LEU A 25 0.61 0.91 -4.20
C LEU A 25 -0.66 0.09 -3.99
N LYS A 26 -1.01 -0.72 -4.98
CA LYS A 26 -2.11 -1.68 -4.85
C LYS A 26 -1.65 -2.90 -4.06
N GLY A 27 -2.59 -3.77 -3.67
CA GLY A 27 -2.30 -5.01 -2.94
C GLY A 27 -1.17 -5.84 -3.58
N GLU A 28 -1.17 -5.98 -4.91
CA GLU A 28 -0.11 -6.69 -5.65
C GLU A 28 1.26 -5.99 -5.51
N ASP A 29 1.32 -4.66 -5.70
CA ASP A 29 2.56 -3.90 -5.57
C ASP A 29 3.11 -3.94 -4.14
N LEU A 30 2.22 -4.00 -3.14
CA LEU A 30 2.58 -4.12 -1.73
C LEU A 30 3.28 -5.43 -1.41
N GLN A 31 3.01 -6.52 -2.14
CA GLN A 31 3.70 -7.81 -1.94
C GLN A 31 5.21 -7.67 -2.11
N HIS A 32 5.68 -6.77 -3.00
CA HIS A 32 7.10 -6.51 -3.18
C HIS A 32 7.77 -5.82 -1.97
N TYR A 33 6.99 -5.20 -1.08
CA TYR A 33 7.49 -4.53 0.12
C TYR A 33 7.20 -5.32 1.41
N GLN A 34 6.46 -6.42 1.31
CA GLN A 34 6.28 -7.35 2.42
C GLN A 34 7.58 -8.10 2.73
N GLY A 35 7.79 -8.37 4.02
CA GLY A 35 8.97 -9.08 4.49
C GLY A 35 8.86 -9.44 5.95
N GLU A 36 9.83 -10.24 6.41
CA GLU A 36 9.90 -10.69 7.79
C GLU A 36 10.05 -9.51 8.78
N ARG A 37 9.34 -9.59 9.91
CA ARG A 37 9.37 -8.56 10.95
C ARG A 37 10.81 -8.33 11.44
N GLY A 38 11.20 -7.06 11.57
CA GLY A 38 12.54 -6.67 12.04
C GLY A 38 13.59 -6.51 10.93
N ARG A 39 13.25 -6.85 9.68
CA ARG A 39 14.04 -6.46 8.51
C ARG A 39 13.77 -5.00 8.16
N ARG A 40 14.73 -4.37 7.47
CA ARG A 40 14.64 -2.95 7.07
C ARG A 40 13.63 -2.67 5.94
N GLY A 41 13.19 -3.72 5.22
CA GLY A 41 12.29 -3.61 4.07
C GLY A 41 12.98 -3.13 2.78
N ASN A 42 12.26 -3.26 1.66
CA ASN A 42 12.70 -2.76 0.35
C ASN A 42 12.54 -1.24 0.25
N LYS A 43 13.44 -0.59 -0.49
CA LYS A 43 13.41 0.87 -0.65
C LYS A 43 12.29 1.27 -1.60
N LEU A 44 11.59 2.35 -1.26
CA LEU A 44 10.71 3.03 -2.21
C LEU A 44 11.51 3.57 -3.41
N PRO A 45 10.86 3.71 -4.59
CA PRO A 45 11.50 4.28 -5.76
C PRO A 45 12.03 5.69 -5.49
N ARG A 46 13.05 6.09 -6.25
CA ARG A 46 13.58 7.46 -6.17
C ARG A 46 12.46 8.46 -6.44
N GLY A 47 12.42 9.55 -5.67
CA GLY A 47 11.33 10.54 -5.69
C GLY A 47 10.32 10.38 -4.55
N TYR A 48 10.05 9.15 -4.09
CA TYR A 48 9.05 8.88 -3.04
C TYR A 48 9.66 8.59 -1.66
N GLN A 49 10.97 8.76 -1.51
CA GLN A 49 11.68 8.45 -0.25
C GLN A 49 11.52 9.54 0.82
N ARG A 50 11.12 10.75 0.44
CA ARG A 50 10.71 11.82 1.36
C ARG A 50 9.21 11.74 1.56
N VAL A 51 8.78 10.89 2.49
CA VAL A 51 7.38 10.68 2.79
C VAL A 51 6.88 11.79 3.70
N ASP A 52 5.84 12.50 3.26
CA ASP A 52 5.18 13.54 4.05
C ASP A 52 3.93 12.98 4.73
N SER A 53 3.13 12.16 4.03
CA SER A 53 1.94 11.53 4.61
C SER A 53 1.59 10.20 3.94
N LEU A 54 0.84 9.38 4.66
CA LEU A 54 0.25 8.13 4.16
C LEU A 54 -1.28 8.25 4.14
N MET A 55 -1.91 7.72 3.09
CA MET A 55 -3.35 7.64 2.96
C MET A 55 -3.75 6.23 2.55
N VAL A 56 -4.79 5.69 3.19
CA VAL A 56 -5.33 4.36 2.87
C VAL A 56 -6.64 4.56 2.12
N ILE A 57 -6.71 4.05 0.90
CA ILE A 57 -7.93 4.02 0.10
C ILE A 57 -8.46 2.59 0.18
N GLN A 58 -9.63 2.44 0.79
CA GLN A 58 -10.35 1.17 0.76
C GLN A 58 -11.11 1.12 -0.57
N ASP A 59 -10.61 0.31 -1.49
CA ASP A 59 -11.40 -0.13 -2.62
C ASP A 59 -12.34 -1.20 -2.05
N ALA A 60 -13.63 -0.90 -1.96
CA ALA A 60 -14.63 -1.83 -1.46
C ALA A 60 -14.85 -2.98 -2.46
N SER A 61 -13.88 -3.87 -2.58
CA SER A 61 -14.01 -5.12 -3.32
C SER A 61 -14.27 -6.27 -2.35
N ASP A 62 -15.49 -6.29 -1.82
CA ASP A 62 -16.20 -7.55 -1.65
C ASP A 62 -16.32 -8.19 -3.04
N LYS A 63 -15.36 -9.06 -3.37
CA LYS A 63 -15.56 -10.06 -4.43
C LYS A 63 -16.35 -11.19 -3.78
N GLU A 64 -17.67 -11.04 -3.73
CA GLU A 64 -18.58 -12.18 -3.62
C GLU A 64 -18.22 -13.17 -4.74
N SER A 65 -17.69 -14.32 -4.35
CA SER A 65 -17.72 -15.50 -5.18
C SER A 65 -19.15 -16.06 -5.13
N GLU A 66 -19.94 -15.82 -6.17
CA GLU A 66 -20.92 -16.81 -6.64
C GLU A 66 -21.24 -16.60 -8.12
N SER A 67 -20.67 -17.47 -8.94
CA SER A 67 -21.24 -17.90 -10.20
C SER A 67 -22.39 -18.84 -9.87
N SER A 68 -23.63 -18.43 -10.11
CA SER A 68 -24.68 -19.36 -10.51
C SER A 68 -25.68 -18.63 -11.41
N SER A 69 -25.64 -19.04 -12.67
CA SER A 69 -26.77 -19.13 -13.62
C SER A 69 -28.17 -18.95 -13.02
N GLU A 70 -28.94 -18.02 -13.58
CA GLU A 70 -30.15 -18.33 -14.39
C GLU A 70 -30.47 -17.15 -15.32
#